data_AF-A0A8S1P9J2-F1
#
_entry.id   AF-A0A8S1P9J2-F1
#
_cell.length_a   1.000
_cell.length_b   1.000
_cell.length_c   1.000
_cell.angle_alpha   90.00
_cell.angle_beta   90.00
_cell.angle_gamma   90.00
#
_symmetry.space_group_name_H-M   'P 1'
#
loop_
_entity.id
_entity.type
_entity.pdbx_description
1 polymer ?
#
loop_
_entity_poly.entity_id
_entity_poly.type
_entity_poly.pdbx_seq_one_letter_code
_entity_poly.pdbx_strand_id
1 'polypeptide(L)'
;MLQFYQILKNKNGRVIVELDEQLMEIIINDYSLHQQIKNETQQTQLDEQKFQRRIVPFFLNQFMHWAKQMDYKKVECYLKVIHNRKTSKQQKWELGDLQKIFGPINSRTRCIQIETQQRWKEFLDQQAEMTVIMNNKIKDQQTKRKYIDAIPQLKQELDKKNPYHRFLSISINSKIDYKISTETCIDEHNQKEFEFFIENSDQEQDRLFTSFIQDDKESI
;
A
#
# COMPACT_ATOMS: atom_id res chain seq x y z
N MET A 1 0.18 49.28 12.76
CA MET A 1 1.62 49.64 12.79
C MET A 1 2.21 49.03 11.52
N LEU A 2 2.75 49.84 10.60
CA LEU A 2 3.31 49.36 9.33
C LEU A 2 4.65 48.66 9.63
N GLN A 3 4.74 47.37 9.35
CA GLN A 3 5.99 46.61 9.46
C GLN A 3 6.86 46.96 8.26
N PHE A 4 8.01 47.58 8.51
CA PHE A 4 8.96 47.96 7.48
C PHE A 4 10.10 46.93 7.41
N TYR A 5 10.40 46.46 6.21
CA TYR A 5 11.69 45.88 5.88
C TYR A 5 12.35 46.76 4.83
N GLN A 6 13.67 46.94 4.93
CA GLN A 6 14.42 47.72 3.96
C GLN A 6 15.49 46.86 3.29
N ILE A 7 15.46 46.80 1.97
CA ILE A 7 16.51 46.11 1.21
C ILE A 7 17.75 47.03 1.16
N LEU A 8 18.82 46.62 1.82
CA LEU A 8 20.07 47.37 1.90
C LEU A 8 20.99 47.09 0.70
N LYS A 9 20.98 45.87 0.19
CA LYS A 9 21.88 45.47 -0.91
C LYS A 9 21.34 44.27 -1.66
N ASN A 10 21.42 44.29 -2.99
CA ASN A 10 21.21 43.10 -3.82
C ASN A 10 22.38 42.95 -4.78
N LYS A 11 23.16 41.87 -4.64
CA LYS A 11 24.24 41.51 -5.57
C LYS A 11 24.31 39.99 -5.71
N ASN A 12 24.44 39.52 -6.96
CA ASN A 12 24.65 38.10 -7.29
C ASN A 12 23.62 37.15 -6.64
N GLY A 13 22.34 37.54 -6.61
CA GLY A 13 21.26 36.74 -6.04
C GLY A 13 21.22 36.70 -4.50
N ARG A 14 22.07 37.47 -3.82
CA ARG A 14 22.02 37.65 -2.36
C ARG A 14 21.47 39.03 -2.01
N VAL A 15 20.45 39.03 -1.15
CA VAL A 15 19.79 40.24 -0.65
C VAL A 15 20.15 40.42 0.82
N ILE A 16 20.63 41.60 1.18
CA ILE A 16 20.81 42.05 2.56
C ILE A 16 19.59 42.90 2.89
N VAL A 17 18.86 42.52 3.92
CA VAL A 17 17.63 43.18 4.37
C VAL A 17 17.81 43.64 5.80
N GLU A 18 17.45 44.88 6.09
CA GLU A 18 17.26 45.40 7.43
C GLU A 18 15.82 45.10 7.86
N LEU A 19 15.69 44.43 9.00
CA LEU A 19 14.42 43.99 9.54
C LEU A 19 14.28 44.57 10.95
N ASP A 20 13.09 45.06 11.27
CA ASP A 20 12.73 45.36 12.66
C ASP A 20 12.82 44.09 13.52
N GLU A 21 13.24 44.24 14.78
CA GLU A 21 13.42 43.13 15.72
C GLU A 21 12.12 42.31 15.90
N GLN A 22 10.96 42.97 15.98
CA GLN A 22 9.67 42.29 16.09
C GLN A 22 9.35 41.48 14.83
N LEU A 23 9.71 41.99 13.65
CA LEU A 23 9.53 41.29 12.38
C LEU A 23 10.47 40.08 12.28
N MET A 24 11.70 40.21 12.78
CA MET A 24 12.64 39.09 12.86
C MET A 24 12.15 38.00 13.81
N GLU A 25 11.63 38.34 14.98
CA GLU A 25 11.03 37.38 15.91
C GLU A 25 9.84 36.64 15.29
N ILE A 26 8.98 37.33 14.53
CA ILE A 26 7.86 36.70 13.82
C ILE A 26 8.39 35.69 12.79
N ILE A 27 9.40 36.04 11.99
CA ILE A 27 9.99 35.14 11.00
C ILE A 27 10.63 33.92 11.67
N ILE A 28 11.35 34.11 12.77
CA ILE A 28 11.97 33.02 13.53
C ILE A 28 10.90 32.08 14.11
N ASN A 29 9.83 32.64 14.69
CA ASN A 29 8.73 31.86 15.25
C ASN A 29 7.98 31.07 14.17
N ASP A 30 7.68 31.69 13.03
CA ASP A 30 7.02 31.03 11.90
C ASP A 30 7.89 29.91 11.31
N TYR A 31 9.19 30.16 11.13
CA TYR A 31 10.13 29.14 10.68
C TYR A 31 10.25 27.97 11.67
N SER A 32 10.31 28.27 12.97
CA SER A 32 10.35 27.26 14.03
C SER A 32 9.09 26.40 14.04
N LEU A 33 7.91 27.02 13.93
CA LEU A 33 6.62 26.33 13.84
C LEU A 33 6.55 25.44 12.59
N HIS A 34 6.98 25.95 11.43
CA HIS A 34 7.07 25.17 10.20
C HIS A 34 8.01 23.98 10.32
N GLN A 35 9.15 24.13 10.99
CA GLN A 35 10.07 23.02 11.25
C GLN A 35 9.46 21.98 12.19
N GLN A 36 8.74 22.39 13.24
CA GLN A 36 8.03 21.47 14.13
C GLN A 36 6.97 20.66 13.38
N ILE A 37 6.09 21.34 12.61
CA ILE A 37 5.05 20.68 11.80
C ILE A 37 5.69 19.70 10.80
N LYS A 38 6.78 20.09 10.15
CA LYS A 38 7.48 19.24 9.20
C LYS A 38 8.04 17.98 9.87
N ASN A 39 8.61 18.10 11.07
CA ASN A 39 9.15 16.99 11.82
C ASN A 39 8.05 16.04 12.31
N GLU A 40 6.95 16.58 12.84
CA GLU A 40 5.77 15.80 13.26
C GLU A 40 5.14 15.05 12.07
N THR A 41 5.05 15.70 10.91
CA THR A 41 4.53 15.09 9.68
C THR A 41 5.41 13.94 9.21
N GLN A 42 6.74 14.12 9.23
CA GLN A 42 7.68 13.05 8.86
C GLN A 42 7.61 11.87 9.82
N GLN A 43 7.53 12.13 11.12
CA GLN A 43 7.41 11.09 12.13
C GLN A 43 6.11 10.29 11.95
N THR A 44 4.99 10.99 11.73
CA THR A 44 3.69 10.36 11.46
C THR A 44 3.74 9.50 10.21
N GLN A 45 4.36 9.98 9.12
CA GLN A 45 4.54 9.20 7.89
C GLN A 45 5.40 7.94 8.12
N LEU A 46 6.46 8.04 8.91
CA LEU A 46 7.32 6.91 9.23
C LEU A 46 6.54 5.83 10.01
N ASP A 47 5.73 6.24 10.99
CA ASP A 47 4.95 5.32 11.80
C ASP A 47 3.79 4.69 11.02
N GLU A 48 3.21 5.43 10.08
CA GLU A 48 2.24 4.89 9.13
C GLU A 48 2.89 3.87 8.18
N GLN A 49 4.10 4.13 7.67
CA GLN A 49 4.84 3.15 6.86
C GLN A 49 5.18 1.87 7.65
N LYS A 50 5.56 2.01 8.93
CA LYS A 50 5.77 0.85 9.82
C LYS A 50 4.47 0.08 10.04
N PHE A 51 3.33 0.75 10.13
CA PHE A 51 2.02 0.11 10.22
C PHE A 51 1.67 -0.64 8.93
N GLN A 52 1.78 0.01 7.78
CA GLN A 52 1.53 -0.53 6.45
C GLN A 52 2.25 -1.88 6.22
N ARG A 53 3.53 -1.97 6.61
CA ARG A 53 4.32 -3.22 6.50
C ARG A 53 3.78 -4.40 7.34
N ARG A 54 2.91 -4.15 8.32
CA ARG A 54 2.31 -5.18 9.18
C ARG A 54 0.98 -5.70 8.65
N ILE A 55 0.32 -4.97 7.76
CA ILE A 55 -1.02 -5.30 7.23
C ILE A 55 -1.01 -6.68 6.57
N VAL A 56 -0.17 -6.87 5.55
CA VAL A 56 -0.10 -8.14 4.81
C VAL A 56 0.26 -9.32 5.73
N PRO A 57 1.33 -9.24 6.56
CA PRO A 57 1.65 -10.36 7.42
C PRO A 57 0.54 -10.72 8.42
N PHE A 58 -0.15 -9.71 8.94
CA PHE A 58 -1.27 -9.92 9.83
C PHE A 58 -2.39 -10.70 9.14
N PHE A 59 -2.91 -10.18 8.02
CA PHE A 59 -4.08 -10.77 7.35
C PHE A 59 -3.79 -12.11 6.68
N LEU A 60 -2.61 -12.32 6.10
CA LEU A 60 -2.22 -13.65 5.59
C LEU A 60 -2.12 -14.69 6.70
N ASN A 61 -1.62 -14.29 7.88
CA ASN A 61 -1.57 -15.22 9.01
C ASN A 61 -2.98 -15.53 9.54
N GLN A 62 -3.86 -14.53 9.65
CA GLN A 62 -5.26 -14.76 10.03
C GLN A 62 -5.99 -15.65 9.01
N PHE A 63 -5.77 -15.41 7.72
CA PHE A 63 -6.35 -16.21 6.65
C PHE A 63 -5.90 -17.67 6.70
N MET A 64 -4.61 -17.93 6.93
CA MET A 64 -4.10 -19.30 7.09
C MET A 64 -4.74 -20.00 8.30
N HIS A 65 -4.91 -19.29 9.43
CA HIS A 65 -5.61 -19.84 10.60
C HIS A 65 -7.09 -20.09 10.33
N TRP A 66 -7.76 -19.18 9.63
CA TRP A 66 -9.16 -19.33 9.26
C TRP A 66 -9.38 -20.50 8.29
N ALA A 67 -8.52 -20.65 7.28
CA ALA A 67 -8.58 -21.79 6.35
C ALA A 67 -8.44 -23.13 7.10
N LYS A 68 -7.58 -23.19 8.12
CA LYS A 68 -7.48 -24.36 9.01
C LYS A 68 -8.74 -24.57 9.83
N GLN A 69 -9.35 -23.52 10.37
CA GLN A 69 -10.59 -23.61 11.15
C GLN A 69 -11.78 -24.10 10.32
N MET A 70 -11.85 -23.71 9.05
CA MET A 70 -12.90 -24.11 8.11
C MET A 70 -12.63 -25.45 7.40
N ASP A 71 -11.57 -26.17 7.80
CA ASP A 71 -11.10 -27.43 7.19
C ASP A 71 -10.80 -27.33 5.68
N TYR A 72 -10.38 -26.16 5.20
CA TYR A 72 -9.91 -25.96 3.82
C TYR A 72 -8.48 -26.48 3.63
N LYS A 73 -8.30 -27.80 3.79
CA LYS A 73 -6.98 -28.47 3.82
C LYS A 73 -6.10 -28.13 2.62
N LYS A 74 -6.67 -28.08 1.41
CA LYS A 74 -5.90 -27.76 0.20
C LYS A 74 -5.34 -26.34 0.26
N VAL A 75 -6.17 -25.37 0.67
CA VAL A 75 -5.79 -23.96 0.80
C VAL A 75 -4.74 -23.81 1.90
N GLU A 76 -4.94 -24.44 3.06
CA GLU A 76 -3.96 -24.46 4.15
C GLU A 76 -2.61 -25.02 3.68
N CYS A 77 -2.61 -26.17 2.99
CA CYS A 77 -1.41 -26.79 2.45
C CYS A 77 -0.70 -25.90 1.43
N TYR A 78 -1.46 -25.27 0.52
CA TYR A 78 -0.91 -24.34 -0.46
C TYR A 78 -0.23 -23.13 0.20
N LEU A 79 -0.88 -22.53 1.20
CA LEU A 79 -0.29 -21.44 2.00
C LEU A 79 0.97 -21.91 2.74
N LYS A 80 0.95 -23.09 3.37
CA LYS A 80 2.15 -23.66 4.03
C LYS A 80 3.31 -23.85 3.06
N VAL A 81 3.05 -24.29 1.83
CA VAL A 81 4.10 -24.42 0.80
C VAL A 81 4.70 -23.06 0.45
N ILE A 82 3.88 -22.02 0.30
CA ILE A 82 4.37 -20.65 0.06
C ILE A 82 5.21 -20.17 1.24
N HIS A 83 4.73 -20.39 2.46
CA HIS A 83 5.40 -19.98 3.70
C HIS A 83 6.73 -20.69 3.93
N ASN A 84 6.78 -22.02 3.75
CA ASN A 84 7.96 -22.84 4.05
C ASN A 84 9.07 -22.69 3.00
N ARG A 85 8.75 -22.22 1.79
CA ARG A 85 9.75 -21.92 0.75
C ARG A 85 10.51 -20.62 1.01
N LYS A 86 10.18 -19.89 2.08
CA LYS A 86 10.87 -18.64 2.42
C LYS A 86 12.27 -18.95 2.94
N THR A 87 13.24 -18.16 2.50
CA THR A 87 14.63 -18.23 2.97
C THR A 87 14.96 -17.14 4.00
N SER A 88 14.06 -16.17 4.20
CA SER A 88 14.25 -15.08 5.15
C SER A 88 14.37 -15.59 6.59
N LYS A 89 15.30 -15.04 7.39
CA LYS A 89 15.47 -15.45 8.80
C LYS A 89 14.20 -15.28 9.65
N GLN A 90 13.34 -14.31 9.32
CA GLN A 90 12.13 -14.02 10.10
C GLN A 90 10.93 -14.89 9.72
N GLN A 91 10.95 -15.54 8.55
CA GLN A 91 9.85 -16.39 8.05
C GLN A 91 8.47 -15.74 8.17
N LYS A 92 8.39 -14.41 7.96
CA LYS A 92 7.12 -13.67 8.03
C LYS A 92 6.50 -13.56 6.65
N TRP A 93 5.18 -13.64 6.58
CA TRP A 93 4.42 -13.24 5.40
C TRP A 93 4.80 -11.84 4.92
N GLU A 94 4.92 -11.67 3.61
CA GLU A 94 5.30 -10.42 2.96
C GLU A 94 4.35 -10.10 1.80
N LEU A 95 4.39 -8.85 1.31
CA LEU A 95 3.62 -8.44 0.13
C LEU A 95 3.87 -9.35 -1.08
N GLY A 96 5.12 -9.78 -1.27
CA GLY A 96 5.50 -10.70 -2.35
C GLY A 96 4.81 -12.07 -2.26
N ASP A 97 4.40 -12.52 -1.07
CA ASP A 97 3.67 -13.79 -0.93
C ASP A 97 2.19 -13.62 -1.33
N LEU A 98 1.58 -12.49 -0.98
CA LEU A 98 0.25 -12.13 -1.45
C LEU A 98 0.25 -12.00 -2.99
N GLN A 99 1.30 -11.38 -3.55
CA GLN A 99 1.50 -11.31 -5.01
C GLN A 99 1.71 -12.67 -5.66
N LYS A 100 2.27 -13.69 -4.97
CA LYS A 100 2.33 -15.06 -5.52
C LYS A 100 0.95 -15.69 -5.62
N ILE A 101 0.08 -15.45 -4.63
CA ILE A 101 -1.28 -15.96 -4.63
C ILE A 101 -2.07 -15.33 -5.79
N PHE A 102 -1.96 -14.01 -5.96
CA PHE A 102 -2.72 -13.22 -6.94
C PHE A 102 -1.98 -12.91 -8.25
N GLY A 103 -0.78 -13.45 -8.42
CA GLY A 103 0.03 -13.29 -9.62
C GLY A 103 -0.45 -14.19 -10.76
N PRO A 104 0.34 -14.27 -11.86
CA PRO A 104 0.02 -15.12 -12.99
C PRO A 104 -0.31 -16.55 -12.56
N ILE A 105 -1.38 -17.10 -13.12
CA ILE A 105 -1.85 -18.44 -12.78
C ILE A 105 -0.82 -19.47 -13.23
N ASN A 106 -0.29 -20.23 -12.28
CA ASN A 106 0.61 -21.34 -12.59
C ASN A 106 -0.23 -22.55 -13.02
N SER A 107 0.00 -23.09 -14.22
CA SER A 107 -0.74 -24.23 -14.76
C SER A 107 -0.76 -25.44 -13.82
N ARG A 108 0.32 -25.71 -13.09
CA ARG A 108 0.42 -26.84 -12.14
C ARG A 108 -0.40 -26.64 -10.88
N THR A 109 -0.63 -25.40 -10.46
CA THR A 109 -1.37 -25.08 -9.24
C THR A 109 -2.65 -24.30 -9.53
N ARG A 110 -3.13 -24.27 -10.78
CA ARG A 110 -4.23 -23.41 -11.23
C ARG A 110 -5.47 -23.55 -10.34
N CYS A 111 -5.95 -24.77 -10.17
CA CYS A 111 -7.17 -25.04 -9.40
C CYS A 111 -7.03 -24.55 -7.95
N ILE A 112 -5.92 -24.87 -7.30
CA ILE A 112 -5.72 -24.49 -5.89
C ILE A 112 -5.39 -23.00 -5.71
N GLN A 113 -4.73 -22.38 -6.68
CA GLN A 113 -4.47 -20.94 -6.67
C GLN A 113 -5.78 -20.16 -6.81
N ILE A 114 -6.65 -20.54 -7.75
CA ILE A 114 -7.98 -19.93 -7.92
C ILE A 114 -8.84 -20.15 -6.66
N GLU A 115 -8.86 -21.37 -6.12
CA GLU A 115 -9.58 -21.66 -4.88
C GLU A 115 -9.05 -20.81 -3.71
N THR A 116 -7.73 -20.67 -3.57
CA THR A 116 -7.11 -19.84 -2.54
C THR A 116 -7.48 -18.36 -2.70
N GLN A 117 -7.47 -17.85 -3.93
CA GLN A 117 -7.91 -16.47 -4.23
C GLN A 117 -9.38 -16.26 -3.85
N GLN A 118 -10.26 -17.21 -4.18
CA GLN A 118 -11.67 -17.15 -3.83
C GLN A 118 -11.89 -17.17 -2.32
N ARG A 119 -11.20 -18.06 -1.60
CA ARG A 119 -11.27 -18.12 -0.12
C ARG A 119 -10.70 -16.87 0.53
N TRP A 120 -9.69 -16.24 -0.06
CA TRP A 120 -9.19 -14.95 0.43
C TRP A 120 -10.26 -13.85 0.33
N LYS A 121 -11.01 -13.79 -0.78
CA LYS A 121 -12.14 -12.87 -0.93
C LYS A 121 -13.18 -13.09 0.17
N GLU A 122 -13.62 -14.33 0.35
CA GLU A 122 -14.57 -14.70 1.40
C GLU A 122 -14.07 -14.35 2.80
N PHE A 123 -12.78 -14.59 3.08
CA PHE A 123 -12.15 -14.20 4.33
C PHE A 123 -12.23 -12.69 4.56
N LEU A 124 -11.89 -11.87 3.56
CA LEU A 124 -11.97 -10.41 3.65
C LEU A 124 -13.42 -9.93 3.83
N ASP A 125 -14.39 -10.63 3.26
CA ASP A 125 -15.80 -10.27 3.33
C ASP A 125 -16.45 -10.62 4.67
N GLN A 126 -16.12 -11.78 5.22
CA GLN A 126 -16.91 -12.36 6.31
C GLN A 126 -16.16 -12.41 7.64
N GLN A 127 -14.83 -12.49 7.61
CA GLN A 127 -14.06 -12.89 8.78
C GLN A 127 -12.97 -11.90 9.20
N ALA A 128 -12.38 -11.16 8.26
CA ALA A 128 -11.22 -10.32 8.50
C ALA A 128 -11.45 -9.30 9.64
N GLU A 129 -12.59 -8.61 9.64
CA GLU A 129 -12.94 -7.65 10.69
C GLU A 129 -13.04 -8.33 12.06
N MET A 130 -13.74 -9.46 12.13
CA MET A 130 -13.89 -10.23 13.37
C MET A 130 -12.53 -10.70 13.92
N THR A 131 -11.62 -11.11 13.04
CA THR A 131 -10.27 -11.50 13.47
C THR A 131 -9.46 -10.35 14.04
N VAL A 132 -9.71 -9.10 13.62
CA VAL A 132 -9.09 -7.91 14.22
C VAL A 132 -9.70 -7.63 15.60
N ILE A 133 -11.04 -7.64 15.70
CA ILE A 133 -11.77 -7.35 16.93
C ILE A 133 -11.39 -8.34 18.04
N MET A 134 -11.35 -9.63 17.71
CA MET A 134 -11.06 -10.72 18.65
C MET A 134 -9.56 -10.90 18.94
N ASN A 135 -8.67 -10.16 18.27
CA ASN A 135 -7.23 -10.33 18.48
C ASN A 135 -6.76 -9.65 19.78
N ASN A 136 -6.55 -10.46 20.83
CA ASN A 136 -6.08 -9.99 22.12
C ASN A 136 -4.63 -9.43 22.11
N LYS A 137 -3.85 -9.66 21.04
CA LYS A 137 -2.51 -9.07 20.90
C LYS A 137 -2.57 -7.59 20.50
N ILE A 138 -3.67 -7.13 19.91
CA ILE A 138 -3.89 -5.72 19.56
C ILE A 138 -4.67 -5.08 20.72
N LYS A 139 -3.94 -4.51 21.68
CA LYS A 139 -4.55 -3.90 22.87
C LYS A 139 -5.19 -2.54 22.58
N ASP A 140 -4.56 -1.77 21.70
CA ASP A 140 -4.98 -0.42 21.37
C ASP A 140 -6.13 -0.41 20.35
N GLN A 141 -7.21 0.30 20.69
CA GLN A 141 -8.40 0.42 19.84
C GLN A 141 -8.13 1.23 18.57
N GLN A 142 -7.23 2.21 18.61
CA GLN A 142 -6.87 2.96 17.41
C GLN A 142 -6.17 2.06 16.40
N THR A 143 -5.25 1.21 16.86
CA THR A 143 -4.57 0.21 16.03
C THR A 143 -5.57 -0.81 15.46
N LYS A 144 -6.57 -1.25 16.23
CA LYS A 144 -7.64 -2.10 15.69
C LYS A 144 -8.38 -1.41 14.54
N ARG A 145 -8.78 -0.15 14.71
CA ARG A 145 -9.42 0.64 13.66
C ARG A 145 -8.55 0.73 12.41
N LYS A 146 -7.24 1.01 12.55
CA LYS A 146 -6.32 1.03 11.40
C LYS A 146 -6.29 -0.29 10.62
N TYR A 147 -6.36 -1.45 11.29
CA TYR A 147 -6.47 -2.73 10.59
C TYR A 147 -7.82 -2.91 9.91
N ILE A 148 -8.92 -2.50 10.55
CA ILE A 148 -10.26 -2.54 9.95
C ILE A 148 -10.31 -1.66 8.70
N ASP A 149 -9.77 -0.44 8.77
CA ASP A 149 -9.70 0.52 7.65
C ASP A 149 -8.82 0.02 6.49
N ALA A 150 -7.91 -0.92 6.76
CA ALA A 150 -7.11 -1.57 5.73
C ALA A 150 -7.87 -2.66 4.95
N ILE A 151 -8.97 -3.22 5.50
CA ILE A 151 -9.74 -4.28 4.85
C ILE A 151 -10.38 -3.78 3.54
N PRO A 152 -11.06 -2.61 3.49
CA PRO A 152 -11.56 -2.06 2.23
C PRO A 152 -10.46 -1.84 1.20
N GLN A 153 -9.27 -1.40 1.62
CA GLN A 153 -8.13 -1.20 0.71
C GLN A 153 -7.66 -2.54 0.12
N LEU A 154 -7.58 -3.59 0.94
CA LEU A 154 -7.25 -4.94 0.48
C LEU A 154 -8.29 -5.50 -0.50
N LYS A 155 -9.57 -5.14 -0.34
CA LYS A 155 -10.64 -5.52 -1.26
C LYS A 155 -10.51 -4.80 -2.59
N GLN A 156 -10.30 -3.48 -2.58
CA GLN A 156 -10.13 -2.67 -3.79
C GLN A 156 -8.94 -3.12 -4.66
N GLU A 157 -7.89 -3.69 -4.06
CA GLU A 157 -6.78 -4.28 -4.82
C GLU A 157 -7.22 -5.47 -5.70
N LEU A 158 -8.25 -6.21 -5.31
CA LEU A 158 -8.72 -7.40 -6.04
C LEU A 158 -9.34 -7.05 -7.39
N ASP A 159 -9.84 -5.82 -7.54
CA ASP A 159 -10.46 -5.33 -8.78
C ASP A 159 -9.42 -4.76 -9.76
N LYS A 160 -8.14 -4.69 -9.36
CA LYS A 160 -7.06 -4.19 -10.21
C LYS A 160 -6.57 -5.26 -11.17
N LYS A 161 -6.08 -4.84 -12.33
CA LYS A 161 -5.43 -5.72 -13.33
C LYS A 161 -4.31 -6.59 -12.74
N ASN A 162 -3.52 -6.01 -11.83
CA ASN A 162 -2.44 -6.69 -11.10
C ASN A 162 -2.64 -6.49 -9.59
N PRO A 163 -3.44 -7.34 -8.91
CA PRO A 163 -3.74 -7.17 -7.49
C PRO A 163 -2.47 -7.15 -6.64
N TYR A 164 -2.42 -6.25 -5.66
CA TYR A 164 -1.37 -6.14 -4.66
C TYR A 164 0.03 -5.78 -5.18
N HIS A 165 0.22 -5.50 -6.47
CA HIS A 165 1.52 -5.10 -7.02
C HIS A 165 2.06 -3.81 -6.37
N ARG A 166 1.17 -2.88 -6.01
CA ARG A 166 1.49 -1.54 -5.49
C ARG A 166 0.83 -1.22 -4.15
N PHE A 167 0.29 -2.23 -3.46
CA PHE A 167 -0.51 -2.03 -2.24
C PHE A 167 0.24 -1.26 -1.13
N LEU A 168 1.55 -1.47 -0.98
CA LEU A 168 2.38 -0.76 0.00
C LEU A 168 3.30 0.30 -0.64
N SER A 169 3.17 0.56 -1.94
CA SER A 169 3.93 1.65 -2.56
C SER A 169 3.24 2.96 -2.21
N ILE A 170 3.94 3.79 -1.43
CA ILE A 170 3.50 5.13 -1.08
C ILE A 170 3.11 5.86 -2.37
N SER A 171 1.86 6.29 -2.49
CA SER A 171 1.51 7.33 -3.44
C SER A 171 2.18 8.62 -2.99
N ILE A 172 3.40 8.85 -3.50
CA ILE A 172 4.02 10.16 -3.49
C ILE A 172 3.10 11.01 -4.38
N ASN A 173 2.23 11.81 -3.75
CA ASN A 173 1.47 12.95 -4.30
C ASN A 173 0.00 12.94 -3.87
N SER A 174 -0.23 13.30 -2.62
CA SER A 174 -1.22 14.33 -2.29
C SER A 174 -0.51 15.52 -1.65
N LYS A 175 0.59 15.97 -2.28
CA LYS A 175 1.05 17.34 -2.02
C LYS A 175 0.00 18.23 -2.68
N ILE A 176 -0.82 18.85 -1.84
CA ILE A 176 -1.56 20.05 -2.21
C ILE A 176 -0.49 21.07 -2.54
N ASP A 177 -0.17 21.21 -3.83
CA ASP A 177 0.56 22.37 -4.31
C ASP A 177 -0.37 23.56 -4.08
N TYR A 178 -0.14 24.30 -3.00
CA TYR A 178 -0.66 25.65 -2.88
C TYR A 178 0.02 26.47 -3.99
N LYS A 179 -0.56 26.44 -5.20
CA LYS A 179 -0.27 27.45 -6.21
C LYS A 179 -0.76 28.77 -5.64
N ILE A 180 0.16 29.52 -5.05
CA ILE A 180 0.00 30.96 -4.86
C ILE A 180 -0.31 31.51 -6.25
N SER A 181 -1.55 31.95 -6.43
CA SER A 181 -2.01 32.57 -7.66
C SER A 181 -1.40 33.97 -7.71
N THR A 182 -0.26 34.10 -8.39
CA THR A 182 0.13 35.39 -8.93
C THR A 182 -0.56 35.53 -10.28
N GLU A 183 -1.67 36.25 -10.28
CA GLU A 183 -2.26 36.82 -11.49
C GLU A 183 -1.18 37.64 -12.21
N THR A 184 -0.79 37.18 -13.39
CA THR A 184 -0.32 38.05 -14.47
C THR A 184 -0.89 37.53 -15.78
N CYS A 185 -1.79 38.32 -16.35
CA CYS A 185 -2.44 38.14 -17.64
C CYS A 185 -1.42 37.97 -18.77
N ILE A 186 -1.51 36.89 -19.56
CA ILE A 186 -1.07 36.86 -20.97
C ILE A 186 -1.90 35.83 -21.77
N ASP A 187 -2.69 36.37 -22.70
CA ASP A 187 -3.25 35.92 -23.99
C ASP A 187 -3.43 34.45 -24.44
N GLU A 188 -4.55 34.29 -25.14
CA GLU A 188 -5.10 33.13 -25.85
C GLU A 188 -4.22 32.66 -27.04
N HIS A 189 -4.05 31.34 -27.20
CA HIS A 189 -4.34 30.60 -28.45
C HIS A 189 -3.93 29.11 -28.45
N ASN A 190 -4.78 28.30 -29.12
CA ASN A 190 -4.59 26.95 -29.68
C ASN A 190 -4.68 25.72 -28.74
N GLN A 191 -5.79 24.95 -28.78
CA GLN A 191 -6.08 23.80 -29.69
C GLN A 191 -5.16 22.58 -29.42
N LYS A 192 -5.54 21.30 -29.41
CA LYS A 192 -6.78 20.50 -29.54
C LYS A 192 -6.36 19.01 -29.32
N GLU A 193 -7.31 18.17 -28.91
CA GLU A 193 -7.50 16.73 -29.26
C GLU A 193 -6.38 15.69 -29.01
N PHE A 194 -6.69 14.60 -28.28
CA PHE A 194 -7.04 13.27 -28.86
C PHE A 194 -7.24 12.19 -27.77
N GLU A 195 -8.42 11.57 -27.77
CA GLU A 195 -8.73 10.25 -27.19
C GLU A 195 -8.50 9.15 -28.25
N PHE A 196 -8.11 7.92 -27.87
CA PHE A 196 -8.83 6.68 -28.27
C PHE A 196 -8.34 5.37 -27.59
N PHE A 197 -9.30 4.45 -27.46
CA PHE A 197 -9.35 3.06 -26.96
C PHE A 197 -8.52 2.01 -27.73
N ILE A 198 -8.36 0.77 -27.19
CA ILE A 198 -8.86 -0.53 -27.75
C ILE A 198 -8.86 -1.66 -26.67
N GLU A 199 -9.90 -2.49 -26.80
CA GLU A 199 -10.39 -3.67 -26.06
C GLU A 199 -9.80 -5.07 -26.44
N ASN A 200 -10.01 -6.03 -25.52
CA ASN A 200 -10.37 -7.48 -25.65
C ASN A 200 -9.46 -8.53 -26.35
N SER A 201 -9.21 -9.68 -25.69
CA SER A 201 -9.95 -10.96 -25.92
C SER A 201 -9.43 -12.16 -25.09
N ASP A 202 -10.37 -13.02 -24.68
CA ASP A 202 -10.24 -14.30 -23.97
C ASP A 202 -9.97 -15.53 -24.87
N GLN A 203 -9.73 -16.68 -24.21
CA GLN A 203 -9.98 -18.09 -24.57
C GLN A 203 -8.75 -18.96 -24.93
N GLU A 204 -8.41 -19.93 -24.04
CA GLU A 204 -8.63 -21.37 -24.29
C GLU A 204 -8.21 -22.23 -23.07
N GLN A 205 -8.97 -23.29 -22.86
CA GLN A 205 -9.06 -24.13 -21.67
C GLN A 205 -8.38 -25.50 -21.86
N ASP A 206 -7.94 -26.06 -20.72
CA ASP A 206 -8.18 -27.42 -20.24
C ASP A 206 -7.85 -28.63 -21.13
N ARG A 207 -6.70 -29.25 -20.81
CA ARG A 207 -6.42 -30.70 -20.80
C ARG A 207 -5.05 -30.88 -20.14
N LEU A 208 -4.87 -31.90 -19.28
CA LEU A 208 -3.63 -32.35 -18.56
C LEU A 208 -3.66 -32.11 -17.03
N PHE A 209 -4.48 -32.88 -16.29
CA PHE A 209 -4.33 -32.97 -14.82
C PHE A 209 -4.42 -34.40 -14.25
N THR A 210 -4.12 -35.43 -15.04
CA THR A 210 -4.20 -36.83 -14.59
C THR A 210 -2.85 -37.57 -14.61
N SER A 211 -1.71 -36.89 -14.44
CA SER A 211 -0.39 -37.55 -14.40
C SER A 211 0.51 -37.20 -13.22
N PHE A 212 -0.01 -36.60 -12.13
CA PHE A 212 0.82 -36.22 -10.98
C PHE A 212 0.53 -37.01 -9.70
N ILE A 213 -0.18 -38.13 -9.79
CA ILE A 213 -0.35 -39.08 -8.67
C ILE A 213 0.06 -40.49 -9.12
N GLN A 214 1.31 -40.64 -9.52
CA GLN A 214 2.07 -41.90 -9.51
C GLN A 214 3.46 -41.58 -10.04
N ASP A 215 4.35 -41.18 -9.14
CA ASP A 215 5.80 -41.34 -9.28
C ASP A 215 6.40 -41.03 -7.90
N ASP A 216 6.14 -41.94 -6.96
CA ASP A 216 6.86 -42.00 -5.68
C ASP A 216 6.87 -43.45 -5.13
N LYS A 217 6.96 -44.42 -6.06
CA LYS A 217 7.32 -45.81 -5.78
C LYS A 217 8.04 -46.38 -6.99
N GLU A 218 9.35 -46.23 -7.02
CA GLU A 218 10.33 -47.23 -7.47
C GLU A 218 11.69 -46.55 -7.69
N SER A 219 12.60 -46.75 -6.74
CA SER A 219 14.00 -47.01 -7.03
C SER A 219 14.58 -47.71 -5.80
N ILE A 220 14.97 -48.96 -6.07
CA ILE A 220 15.65 -49.93 -5.20
C ILE A 220 17.05 -49.41 -4.87
#